data_AF-A0AAU5FIN0-F1
#
_entry.id   AF-A0AAU5FIN0-F1
#
_cell.length_a   1.000
_cell.length_b   1.000
_cell.length_c   1.000
_cell.angle_alpha   90.00
_cell.angle_beta   90.00
_cell.angle_gamma   90.00
#
_symmetry.space_group_name_H-M   'P 1'
#
loop_
_entity.id
_entity.type
_entity.pdbx_description
1 polymer ?
#
loop_
_entity_poly.entity_id
_entity_poly.type
_entity_poly.pdbx_seq_one_letter_code
_entity_poly.pdbx_strand_id
1 'polypeptide(L)'
;MISASFGAVPGLLPAFLLLTALAVPPVWYVARLRGRPVAARVLFTAGVAGVVSVTLLPGSGSSGQGAVCDTGSPFAVLTTWSTGVLLNVALFAPAPFFAVLAFRRPLTVAASAALASGLVELLQAESDTGRACSLTDVGANTVGALLGAAAGALWLWRGKGVRRSAPRAGPDAVWGLGIAVVGFLALAGIFRGSVSGYDAGAADHERRAVLRASAGADDWITAAAVDIFGADVRIRQTQTVRSGDRLHLEIFTDRGELTGWWPDRTLERGVAHDSGADAGSMTEEQARAVSERFTRRWFPREAGGGGGTSRTRGDSADRIHRFTYRSTDGTATRTRLEVTVGGAGRIVGFRYLS
;
A
#
# COMPACT_ATOMS: atom_id res chain seq x y z
N MET A 1 6.14 25.06 5.45
CA MET A 1 6.80 23.91 4.79
C MET A 1 8.09 23.50 5.49
N ILE A 2 9.06 24.41 5.70
CA ILE A 2 10.30 24.10 6.45
C ILE A 2 10.01 23.58 7.87
N SER A 3 9.02 24.16 8.56
CA SER A 3 8.54 23.70 9.87
C SER A 3 7.91 22.29 9.86
N ALA A 4 7.24 21.91 8.77
CA ALA A 4 6.65 20.57 8.63
C ALA A 4 7.75 19.51 8.40
N SER A 5 8.79 19.83 7.64
CA SER A 5 9.96 18.96 7.46
C SER A 5 10.76 18.80 8.75
N PHE A 6 10.88 19.85 9.58
CA PHE A 6 11.53 19.74 10.89
C PHE A 6 10.70 18.97 11.93
N GLY A 7 9.38 19.02 11.84
CA GLY A 7 8.50 18.20 12.67
C GLY A 7 8.45 16.72 12.28
N ALA A 8 8.74 16.40 11.01
CA ALA A 8 8.63 15.04 10.47
C ALA A 8 9.81 14.12 10.85
N VAL A 9 11.00 14.68 11.13
CA VAL A 9 12.20 13.91 11.49
C VAL A 9 12.83 14.49 12.75
N PRO A 10 12.43 14.02 13.95
CA PRO A 10 12.99 14.45 15.21
C PRO A 10 14.52 14.26 15.20
N GLY A 11 15.26 15.31 15.55
CA GLY A 11 16.73 15.24 15.64
C GLY A 11 17.49 15.47 14.33
N LEU A 12 16.83 15.80 13.21
CA LEU A 12 17.49 16.08 11.94
C LEU A 12 18.60 17.15 12.05
N LEU A 13 18.28 18.29 12.64
CA LEU A 13 19.25 19.38 12.82
C LEU A 13 20.39 18.99 13.76
N PRO A 14 20.15 18.44 14.98
CA PRO A 14 21.22 17.94 15.84
C PRO A 14 22.14 16.93 15.16
N ALA A 15 21.59 15.94 14.44
CA ALA A 15 22.37 14.92 13.77
C ALA A 15 23.23 15.52 12.64
N PHE A 16 22.65 16.39 11.81
CA PHE A 16 23.40 17.09 10.76
C PHE A 16 24.56 17.91 11.33
N LEU A 17 24.30 18.69 12.39
CA LEU A 17 25.32 19.50 13.05
C LEU A 17 26.41 18.62 13.66
N LEU A 18 26.04 17.52 14.32
CA LEU A 18 26.98 16.57 14.92
C LEU A 18 27.87 15.91 13.85
N LEU A 19 27.27 15.34 12.80
CA LEU A 19 28.01 14.70 11.71
C LEU A 19 28.94 15.69 11.01
N THR A 20 28.47 16.91 10.76
CA THR A 20 29.28 17.97 10.16
C THR A 20 30.44 18.37 11.07
N ALA A 21 30.18 18.58 12.37
CA ALA A 21 31.21 18.94 13.35
C ALA A 21 32.28 17.87 13.51
N LEU A 22 31.93 16.59 13.39
CA LEU A 22 32.89 15.49 13.45
C LEU A 22 33.68 15.31 12.13
N ALA A 23 33.02 15.44 10.98
CA ALA A 23 33.63 15.12 9.69
C ALA A 23 34.40 16.28 9.03
N VAL A 24 33.96 17.53 9.22
CA VAL A 24 34.57 18.69 8.54
C VAL A 24 35.98 19.03 9.04
N PRO A 25 36.28 19.07 10.35
CA PRO A 25 37.62 19.43 10.84
C PRO A 25 38.76 18.55 10.29
N PRO A 26 38.68 17.20 10.28
CA PRO A 26 39.76 16.38 9.71
C PRO A 26 39.91 16.60 8.21
N VAL A 27 38.81 16.77 7.46
CA VAL A 27 38.85 17.05 6.02
C VAL A 27 39.51 18.41 5.75
N TRP A 28 39.13 19.43 6.52
CA TRP A 28 39.73 20.76 6.45
C TRP A 28 41.24 20.70 6.72
N TYR A 29 41.64 20.02 7.79
CA TYR A 29 43.04 19.90 8.21
C TYR A 29 43.88 19.21 7.13
N VAL A 30 43.44 18.04 6.66
CA VAL A 30 44.13 17.28 5.60
C VAL A 30 44.16 18.05 4.28
N ALA A 31 43.09 18.75 3.92
CA ALA A 31 43.04 19.55 2.70
C ALA A 31 44.04 20.71 2.76
N ARG A 32 44.17 21.39 3.92
CA ARG A 32 45.16 22.43 4.13
C ARG A 32 46.59 21.89 4.04
N LEU A 33 46.89 20.80 4.74
CA LEU A 33 48.22 20.17 4.72
C LEU A 33 48.65 19.77 3.31
N ARG A 34 47.70 19.33 2.47
CA ARG A 34 47.97 18.89 1.10
C ARG A 34 47.84 19.99 0.04
N GLY A 35 47.63 21.26 0.43
CA GLY A 35 47.46 22.38 -0.49
C GLY A 35 46.28 22.21 -1.46
N ARG A 36 45.20 21.53 -1.03
CA ARG A 36 44.02 21.22 -1.85
C ARG A 36 42.91 22.26 -1.61
N PRO A 37 41.92 22.40 -2.52
CA PRO A 37 40.84 23.37 -2.34
C PRO A 37 39.97 23.01 -1.13
N VAL A 38 40.18 23.74 -0.04
CA VAL A 38 39.53 23.49 1.26
C VAL A 38 38.01 23.66 1.16
N ALA A 39 37.55 24.78 0.59
CA ALA A 39 36.13 25.10 0.53
C ALA A 39 35.29 24.00 -0.15
N ALA A 40 35.71 23.54 -1.33
CA ALA A 40 34.99 22.49 -2.06
C ALA A 40 34.93 21.17 -1.28
N ARG A 41 36.01 20.80 -0.58
CA ARG A 41 36.06 19.56 0.21
C ARG A 41 35.21 19.63 1.47
N VAL A 42 35.22 20.78 2.15
CA VAL A 42 34.38 21.03 3.32
C VAL A 42 32.90 21.02 2.94
N LEU A 43 32.52 21.73 1.87
CA LEU A 43 31.12 21.79 1.41
C LEU A 43 30.63 20.43 0.88
N PHE A 44 31.49 19.66 0.20
CA PHE A 44 31.19 18.27 -0.15
C PHE A 44 30.89 17.43 1.10
N THR A 45 31.77 17.52 2.11
CA THR A 45 31.64 16.74 3.35
C THR A 45 30.36 17.11 4.11
N ALA A 46 30.05 18.40 4.21
CA ALA A 46 28.80 18.88 4.79
C ALA A 46 27.58 18.41 3.97
N GLY A 47 27.66 18.43 2.64
CA GLY A 47 26.59 17.91 1.78
C GLY A 47 26.33 16.42 2.00
N VAL A 48 27.38 15.60 2.11
CA VAL A 48 27.25 14.16 2.44
C VAL A 48 26.63 13.96 3.82
N ALA A 49 27.06 14.73 4.83
CA ALA A 49 26.45 14.70 6.16
C ALA A 49 24.95 15.05 6.10
N GLY A 50 24.56 16.02 5.26
CA GLY A 50 23.18 16.38 4.99
C GLY A 50 22.37 15.22 4.41
N VAL A 51 22.89 14.57 3.35
CA VAL A 51 22.26 13.37 2.75
C VAL A 51 22.08 12.30 3.83
N VAL A 52 23.15 11.91 4.52
CA VAL A 52 23.12 10.86 5.56
C VAL A 52 22.10 11.18 6.66
N SER A 53 22.06 12.43 7.13
CA SER A 53 21.13 12.84 8.19
C SER A 53 19.68 12.74 7.72
N VAL A 54 19.40 13.22 6.50
CA VAL A 54 18.03 13.20 5.98
C VAL A 54 17.59 11.78 5.65
N THR A 55 18.48 10.91 5.18
CA THR A 55 18.08 9.60 4.67
C THR A 55 18.12 8.50 5.71
N LEU A 56 19.03 8.54 6.68
CA LEU A 56 19.22 7.44 7.65
C LEU A 56 18.61 7.72 9.03
N LEU A 57 18.11 8.93 9.30
CA LEU A 57 17.37 9.17 10.54
C LEU A 57 15.98 8.55 10.47
N PRO A 58 15.54 7.89 11.57
CA PRO A 58 14.20 7.35 11.66
C PRO A 58 13.15 8.44 11.44
N GLY A 59 12.23 8.20 10.51
CA GLY A 59 11.03 8.99 10.32
C GLY A 59 9.92 8.53 11.26
N SER A 60 8.86 9.33 11.38
CA SER A 60 7.66 8.99 12.13
C SER A 60 6.67 8.07 11.37
N GLY A 61 7.05 7.56 10.20
CA GLY A 61 6.20 6.71 9.38
C GLY A 61 6.14 5.27 9.89
N SER A 62 4.98 4.61 9.72
CA SER A 62 4.79 3.19 10.07
C SER A 62 5.08 2.23 8.90
N SER A 63 5.63 2.73 7.80
CA SER A 63 5.67 2.05 6.50
C SER A 63 6.93 1.21 6.24
N GLY A 64 7.90 1.20 7.16
CA GLY A 64 9.23 0.59 6.96
C GLY A 64 9.41 -0.82 7.53
N GLN A 65 8.32 -1.55 7.80
CA GLN A 65 8.42 -2.87 8.45
C GLN A 65 8.61 -3.99 7.42
N GLY A 66 9.83 -4.54 7.40
CA GLY A 66 10.23 -5.66 6.55
C GLY A 66 10.94 -5.20 5.29
N ALA A 67 11.91 -6.00 4.82
CA ALA A 67 12.73 -5.74 3.64
C ALA A 67 11.90 -5.71 2.34
N VAL A 68 11.12 -4.64 2.20
CA VAL A 68 10.16 -4.38 1.15
C VAL A 68 10.52 -3.03 0.53
N CYS A 69 10.60 -2.99 -0.79
CA CYS A 69 10.85 -1.75 -1.52
C CYS A 69 9.78 -1.53 -2.58
N ASP A 70 9.33 -0.28 -2.70
CA ASP A 70 8.43 0.14 -3.76
C ASP A 70 9.15 0.06 -5.11
N THR A 71 8.76 -0.91 -5.92
CA THR A 71 9.33 -1.15 -7.25
C THR A 71 8.66 -0.32 -8.35
N GLY A 72 7.93 0.74 -7.97
CA GLY A 72 7.43 1.74 -8.90
C GLY A 72 8.50 2.19 -9.92
N SER A 73 8.06 2.60 -11.11
CA SER A 73 8.98 2.91 -12.21
C SER A 73 10.01 3.97 -11.80
N PRO A 74 11.33 3.68 -11.81
CA PRO A 74 12.35 4.69 -11.50
C PRO A 74 12.37 5.83 -12.51
N PHE A 75 11.75 5.64 -13.68
CA PHE A 75 11.60 6.65 -14.72
C PHE A 75 10.38 7.56 -14.52
N ALA A 76 9.51 7.27 -13.54
CA ALA A 76 8.38 8.14 -13.20
C ALA A 76 8.83 9.55 -12.81
N VAL A 77 10.07 9.71 -12.32
CA VAL A 77 10.72 11.01 -12.08
C VAL A 77 10.72 11.92 -13.32
N LEU A 78 10.76 11.35 -14.53
CA LEU A 78 10.81 12.10 -15.78
C LEU A 78 9.43 12.65 -16.19
N THR A 79 8.36 12.02 -15.70
CA THR A 79 6.98 12.38 -16.03
C THR A 79 6.28 13.11 -14.88
N THR A 80 6.76 12.93 -13.64
CA THR A 80 6.03 13.32 -12.43
C THR A 80 6.94 14.14 -11.51
N TRP A 81 6.79 15.46 -11.52
CA TRP A 81 7.56 16.40 -10.70
C TRP A 81 6.85 16.75 -9.40
N SER A 82 6.67 15.75 -8.54
CA SER A 82 6.10 15.99 -7.21
C SER A 82 7.08 16.76 -6.31
N THR A 83 6.56 17.39 -5.25
CA THR A 83 7.39 18.09 -4.26
C THR A 83 8.43 17.15 -3.63
N GLY A 84 8.07 15.88 -3.37
CA GLY A 84 9.00 14.87 -2.83
C GLY A 84 10.16 14.59 -3.78
N VAL A 85 9.86 14.39 -5.07
CA VAL A 85 10.88 14.20 -6.12
C VAL A 85 11.83 15.39 -6.19
N LEU A 86 11.31 16.62 -6.18
CA LEU A 86 12.13 17.83 -6.23
C LEU A 86 13.05 17.97 -5.00
N LEU A 87 12.57 17.58 -3.81
CA LEU A 87 13.38 17.60 -2.59
C LEU A 87 14.53 16.59 -2.65
N ASN A 88 14.29 15.39 -3.17
CA ASN A 88 15.32 14.36 -3.37
C ASN A 88 16.39 14.81 -4.39
N VAL A 89 15.95 15.39 -5.52
CA VAL A 89 16.86 16.02 -6.50
C VAL A 89 17.70 17.13 -5.84
N ALA A 90 17.05 18.02 -5.08
CA ALA A 90 17.72 19.14 -4.42
C ALA A 90 18.69 18.69 -3.31
N LEU A 91 18.38 17.59 -2.62
CA LEU A 91 19.23 17.00 -1.58
C LEU A 91 20.50 16.40 -2.17
N PHE A 92 20.40 15.69 -3.30
CA PHE A 92 21.51 14.98 -3.92
C PHE A 92 22.37 15.82 -4.87
N ALA A 93 21.94 17.02 -5.29
CA ALA A 93 22.73 17.85 -6.22
C ALA A 93 23.97 18.55 -5.62
N PRO A 94 23.94 19.12 -4.39
CA PRO A 94 25.06 19.92 -3.86
C PRO A 94 26.35 19.12 -3.65
N ALA A 95 26.26 17.91 -3.07
CA ALA A 95 27.46 17.12 -2.76
C ALA A 95 28.25 16.73 -4.04
N PRO A 96 27.62 16.15 -5.09
CA PRO A 96 28.26 15.89 -6.37
C PRO A 96 28.82 17.14 -7.04
N PHE A 97 28.14 18.29 -6.98
CA PHE A 97 28.68 19.56 -7.46
C PHE A 97 30.03 19.88 -6.82
N PHE A 98 30.09 19.91 -5.48
CA PHE A 98 31.33 20.22 -4.77
C PHE A 98 32.39 19.11 -4.90
N ALA A 99 31.98 17.85 -5.01
CA ALA A 99 32.88 16.72 -5.29
C ALA A 99 33.57 16.88 -6.65
N VAL A 100 32.84 17.29 -7.69
CA VAL A 100 33.46 17.57 -9.00
C VAL A 100 34.48 18.71 -8.89
N LEU A 101 34.18 19.78 -8.15
CA LEU A 101 35.16 20.86 -7.92
C LEU A 101 36.40 20.38 -7.13
N ALA A 102 36.21 19.46 -6.18
CA ALA A 102 37.26 18.94 -5.31
C ALA A 102 38.16 17.88 -5.97
N PHE A 103 37.59 17.03 -6.81
CA PHE A 103 38.24 15.85 -7.40
C PHE A 103 38.49 15.95 -8.90
N ARG A 104 37.77 16.81 -9.61
CA ARG A 104 37.85 17.02 -11.07
C ARG A 104 37.62 15.75 -11.88
N ARG A 105 36.68 14.92 -11.41
CA ARG A 105 36.30 13.62 -11.98
C ARG A 105 34.78 13.49 -12.10
N PRO A 106 34.14 14.23 -13.04
CA PRO A 106 32.69 14.30 -13.14
C PRO A 106 32.02 12.94 -13.33
N LEU A 107 32.59 12.04 -14.14
CA LEU A 107 31.97 10.75 -14.44
C LEU A 107 32.09 9.80 -13.25
N THR A 108 33.26 9.74 -12.61
CA THR A 108 33.43 8.97 -11.37
C THR A 108 32.48 9.46 -10.27
N VAL A 109 32.36 10.78 -10.09
CA VAL A 109 31.47 11.36 -9.06
C VAL A 109 30.01 11.05 -9.34
N ALA A 110 29.56 11.19 -10.59
CA ALA A 110 28.20 10.86 -10.99
C ALA A 110 27.87 9.39 -10.71
N ALA A 111 28.77 8.47 -11.11
CA ALA A 111 28.60 7.04 -10.87
C ALA A 111 28.55 6.71 -9.38
N SER A 112 29.50 7.23 -8.58
CA SER A 112 29.51 6.99 -7.13
C SER A 112 28.28 7.55 -6.42
N ALA A 113 27.78 8.71 -6.84
CA ALA A 113 26.60 9.32 -6.24
C ALA A 113 25.30 8.58 -6.60
N ALA A 114 25.18 8.09 -7.85
CA ALA A 114 24.07 7.22 -8.24
C ALA A 114 24.05 5.92 -7.44
N LEU A 115 25.22 5.29 -7.26
CA LEU A 115 25.36 4.10 -6.41
C LEU A 115 25.04 4.40 -4.94
N ALA A 116 25.48 5.56 -4.43
CA ALA A 116 25.15 5.99 -3.08
C ALA A 116 23.64 6.14 -2.89
N SER A 117 22.90 6.59 -3.92
CA SER A 117 21.44 6.60 -3.88
C SER A 117 20.85 5.19 -3.74
N GLY A 118 21.32 4.22 -4.52
CA GLY A 118 20.84 2.84 -4.40
C GLY A 118 21.18 2.24 -3.03
N LEU A 119 22.38 2.54 -2.49
CA LEU A 119 22.79 2.09 -1.17
C LEU A 119 21.93 2.71 -0.06
N VAL A 120 21.55 3.98 -0.17
CA VAL A 120 20.66 4.62 0.81
C VAL A 120 19.31 3.90 0.87
N GLU A 121 18.71 3.61 -0.28
CA GLU A 121 17.41 2.93 -0.35
C GLU A 121 17.52 1.48 0.15
N LEU A 122 18.64 0.79 -0.14
CA LEU A 122 18.92 -0.54 0.41
C LEU A 122 18.99 -0.50 1.94
N LEU A 123 19.73 0.46 2.49
CA LEU A 123 19.83 0.64 3.94
C LEU A 123 18.47 0.97 4.55
N GLN A 124 17.64 1.77 3.89
CA GLN A 124 16.27 2.05 4.35
C GLN A 124 15.36 0.82 4.26
N ALA A 125 15.52 -0.04 3.25
CA ALA A 125 14.78 -1.30 3.15
C ALA A 125 15.16 -2.28 4.28
N GLU A 126 16.44 -2.35 4.63
CA GLU A 126 16.94 -3.27 5.67
C GLU A 126 16.80 -2.72 7.10
N SER A 127 16.58 -1.42 7.26
CA SER A 127 16.46 -0.78 8.57
C SER A 127 15.02 -0.39 8.88
N ASP A 128 14.59 -0.59 10.13
CA ASP A 128 13.29 -0.14 10.62
C ASP A 128 13.31 1.37 10.93
N THR A 129 13.66 2.16 9.92
CA THR A 129 13.73 3.63 10.01
C THR A 129 12.36 4.27 9.85
N GLY A 130 11.28 3.50 9.69
CA GLY A 130 9.94 4.02 9.43
C GLY A 130 9.80 4.69 8.05
N ARG A 131 10.78 4.52 7.16
CA ARG A 131 10.78 5.00 5.78
C ARG A 131 10.67 3.79 4.86
N ALA A 132 9.78 3.86 3.88
CA ALA A 132 9.69 2.83 2.84
C ALA A 132 10.73 3.11 1.76
N CYS A 133 11.52 2.10 1.40
CA CYS A 133 12.39 2.15 0.23
C CYS A 133 11.57 2.40 -1.04
N SER A 134 12.05 3.24 -1.95
CA SER A 134 11.40 3.49 -3.25
C SER A 134 12.40 3.63 -4.39
N LEU A 135 12.18 2.85 -5.46
CA LEU A 135 12.95 3.00 -6.71
C LEU A 135 12.74 4.38 -7.37
N THR A 136 11.61 5.04 -7.11
CA THR A 136 11.37 6.41 -7.59
C THR A 136 12.34 7.39 -6.92
N ASP A 137 12.65 7.17 -5.64
CA ASP A 137 13.62 7.98 -4.89
C ASP A 137 15.05 7.71 -5.36
N VAL A 138 15.40 6.45 -5.71
CA VAL A 138 16.65 6.15 -6.43
C VAL A 138 16.78 7.00 -7.70
N GLY A 139 15.71 7.06 -8.50
CA GLY A 139 15.66 7.84 -9.73
C GLY A 139 15.86 9.34 -9.48
N ALA A 140 15.11 9.91 -8.53
CA ALA A 140 15.18 11.34 -8.18
C ALA A 140 16.57 11.75 -7.67
N ASN A 141 17.13 10.99 -6.73
CA ASN A 141 18.46 11.23 -6.20
C ASN A 141 19.55 11.09 -7.29
N THR A 142 19.42 10.10 -8.18
CA THR A 142 20.33 9.93 -9.32
C THR A 142 20.26 11.12 -10.28
N VAL A 143 19.07 11.62 -10.58
CA VAL A 143 18.90 12.86 -11.38
C VAL A 143 19.58 14.05 -10.69
N GLY A 144 19.35 14.23 -9.38
CA GLY A 144 20.05 15.26 -8.59
C GLY A 144 21.57 15.14 -8.68
N ALA A 145 22.09 13.91 -8.55
CA ALA A 145 23.52 13.64 -8.65
C ALA A 145 24.11 13.98 -10.02
N LEU A 146 23.41 13.61 -11.10
CA LEU A 146 23.81 13.94 -12.47
C LEU A 146 23.81 15.46 -12.71
N LEU A 147 22.76 16.15 -12.27
CA LEU A 147 22.66 17.61 -12.39
C LEU A 147 23.76 18.32 -11.60
N GLY A 148 24.03 17.89 -10.37
CA GLY A 148 25.10 18.41 -9.53
C GLY A 148 26.48 18.22 -10.18
N ALA A 149 26.78 17.01 -10.63
CA ALA A 149 28.05 16.70 -11.30
C ALA A 149 28.22 17.49 -12.60
N ALA A 150 27.16 17.61 -13.41
CA ALA A 150 27.16 18.38 -14.66
C ALA A 150 27.38 19.88 -14.40
N ALA A 151 26.71 20.45 -13.39
CA ALA A 151 26.91 21.84 -12.99
C ALA A 151 28.34 22.10 -12.51
N GLY A 152 28.93 21.15 -11.75
CA GLY A 152 30.32 21.24 -11.30
C GLY A 152 31.31 21.18 -12.47
N ALA A 153 31.04 20.31 -13.44
CA ALA A 153 31.84 20.21 -14.66
C ALA A 153 31.76 21.49 -15.50
N LEU A 154 30.54 22.04 -15.68
CA LEU A 154 30.31 23.30 -16.39
C LEU A 154 31.02 24.47 -15.70
N TRP A 155 30.98 24.52 -14.37
CA TRP A 155 31.70 25.53 -13.58
C TRP A 155 33.20 25.47 -13.82
N LEU A 156 33.80 24.27 -13.77
CA LEU A 156 35.22 24.08 -14.06
C LEU A 156 35.56 24.47 -15.51
N TRP A 157 34.68 24.17 -16.46
CA TRP A 157 34.86 24.52 -17.87
C TRP A 157 34.81 26.03 -18.12
N ARG A 158 33.87 26.75 -17.47
CA ARG A 158 33.72 28.21 -17.62
C ARG A 158 34.78 29.02 -16.87
N GLY A 159 35.38 28.46 -15.82
CA GLY A 159 36.45 29.09 -15.05
C GLY A 159 37.75 29.22 -15.84
N LYS A 160 37.80 30.17 -16.80
CA LYS A 160 38.91 30.44 -17.74
C LYS A 160 40.29 30.71 -17.11
N GLY A 161 40.42 30.74 -15.77
CA GLY A 161 41.67 31.03 -15.06
C GLY A 161 42.48 29.82 -14.55
N VAL A 162 41.91 28.60 -14.52
CA VAL A 162 42.62 27.42 -13.98
C VAL A 162 43.25 26.61 -15.12
N ARG A 163 44.26 27.18 -15.78
CA ARG A 163 45.09 26.55 -16.84
C ARG A 163 45.87 25.29 -16.41
N ARG A 164 45.61 24.68 -15.25
CA ARG A 164 46.53 23.70 -14.65
C ARG A 164 46.18 22.23 -14.74
N SER A 165 45.00 21.82 -15.22
CA SER A 165 44.71 20.43 -15.65
C SER A 165 43.26 20.37 -16.12
N ALA A 166 43.04 20.23 -17.43
CA ALA A 166 41.74 19.77 -17.91
C ALA A 166 41.38 18.44 -17.20
N PRO A 167 40.09 18.15 -16.95
CA PRO A 167 39.68 16.83 -16.47
C PRO A 167 40.33 15.76 -17.35
N ARG A 168 41.00 14.77 -16.74
CA ARG A 168 41.55 13.64 -17.49
C ARG A 168 40.39 12.75 -17.93
N ALA A 169 39.74 13.13 -19.03
CA ALA A 169 38.50 12.54 -19.49
C ALA A 169 38.62 11.03 -19.72
N GLY A 170 39.75 10.54 -20.26
CA GLY A 170 39.97 9.11 -20.50
C GLY A 170 39.95 8.27 -19.21
N PRO A 171 40.89 8.47 -18.27
CA PRO A 171 40.89 7.74 -17.00
C PRO A 171 39.60 7.91 -16.19
N ASP A 172 39.01 9.12 -16.17
CA ASP A 172 37.75 9.35 -15.46
C ASP A 172 36.58 8.55 -16.07
N ALA A 173 36.50 8.47 -17.39
CA ALA A 173 35.49 7.66 -18.07
C ALA A 173 35.66 6.16 -17.76
N VAL A 174 36.89 5.64 -17.81
CA VAL A 174 37.16 4.23 -17.51
C VAL A 174 36.81 3.91 -16.05
N TRP A 175 37.25 4.73 -15.10
CA TRP A 175 36.95 4.53 -13.68
C TRP A 175 35.46 4.71 -13.38
N GLY A 176 34.83 5.76 -13.93
CA GLY A 176 33.41 6.01 -13.74
C GLY A 176 32.54 4.90 -14.30
N LEU A 177 32.84 4.41 -15.52
CA LEU A 177 32.14 3.28 -16.11
C LEU A 177 32.37 2.00 -15.32
N GLY A 178 33.61 1.71 -14.91
CA GLY A 178 33.92 0.54 -14.10
C GLY A 178 33.16 0.53 -12.77
N ILE A 179 33.14 1.67 -12.07
CA ILE A 179 32.38 1.84 -10.83
C ILE A 179 30.89 1.67 -11.09
N ALA A 180 30.34 2.33 -12.13
CA ALA A 180 28.93 2.23 -12.46
C ALA A 180 28.51 0.78 -12.72
N VAL A 181 29.24 0.06 -13.58
CA VAL A 181 28.90 -1.33 -13.94
C VAL A 181 29.05 -2.27 -12.75
N VAL A 182 30.21 -2.29 -12.10
CA VAL A 182 30.48 -3.23 -10.98
C VAL A 182 29.58 -2.91 -9.79
N GLY A 183 29.45 -1.63 -9.44
CA GLY A 183 28.61 -1.19 -8.35
C GLY A 183 27.13 -1.46 -8.60
N PHE A 184 26.64 -1.23 -9.83
CA PHE A 184 25.25 -1.53 -10.19
C PHE A 184 24.98 -3.03 -10.10
N LEU A 185 25.85 -3.87 -10.65
CA LEU A 185 25.69 -5.33 -10.58
C LEU A 185 25.70 -5.82 -9.14
N ALA A 186 26.59 -5.29 -8.29
CA ALA A 186 26.64 -5.62 -6.87
C ALA A 186 25.36 -5.20 -6.14
N LEU A 187 24.92 -3.94 -6.29
CA LEU A 187 23.68 -3.44 -5.68
C LEU A 187 22.46 -4.22 -6.17
N ALA A 188 22.33 -4.44 -7.47
CA ALA A 188 21.22 -5.20 -8.04
C ALA A 188 21.19 -6.65 -7.53
N GLY A 189 22.36 -7.28 -7.38
CA GLY A 189 22.49 -8.60 -6.77
C GLY A 189 22.03 -8.63 -5.31
N ILE A 190 22.44 -7.63 -4.51
CA ILE A 190 22.02 -7.52 -3.11
C ILE A 190 20.52 -7.27 -3.01
N PHE A 191 19.98 -6.27 -3.72
CA PHE A 191 18.55 -5.98 -3.76
C PHE A 191 17.72 -7.21 -4.11
N ARG A 192 18.13 -7.98 -5.12
CA ARG A 192 17.44 -9.19 -5.53
C ARG A 192 17.47 -10.30 -4.46
N GLY A 193 18.52 -10.32 -3.62
CA GLY A 193 18.70 -11.32 -2.57
C GLY A 193 18.09 -10.94 -1.23
N SER A 194 18.07 -9.66 -0.87
CA SER A 194 17.64 -9.18 0.46
C SER A 194 16.31 -8.43 0.47
N VAL A 195 15.82 -7.95 -0.68
CA VAL A 195 14.64 -7.08 -0.73
C VAL A 195 13.53 -7.68 -1.61
N SER A 196 12.33 -7.76 -1.03
CA SER A 196 11.12 -8.12 -1.76
C SER A 196 10.52 -6.88 -2.45
N GLY A 197 10.19 -7.01 -3.73
CA GLY A 197 9.55 -5.95 -4.49
C GLY A 197 8.05 -5.88 -4.17
N TYR A 198 7.55 -4.68 -3.91
CA TYR A 198 6.13 -4.41 -3.76
C TYR A 198 5.78 -3.22 -4.67
N ASP A 199 4.70 -3.31 -5.45
CA ASP A 199 4.26 -2.17 -6.26
C ASP A 199 3.21 -1.38 -5.49
N ALA A 200 3.63 -0.29 -4.84
CA ALA A 200 2.73 0.53 -4.03
C ALA A 200 1.65 1.21 -4.89
N GLY A 201 1.95 1.51 -6.15
CA GLY A 201 1.00 2.08 -7.10
C GLY A 201 -0.11 1.09 -7.45
N ALA A 202 0.26 -0.14 -7.82
CA ALA A 202 -0.70 -1.20 -8.09
C ALA A 202 -1.59 -1.50 -6.88
N ALA A 203 -0.99 -1.57 -5.68
CA ALA A 203 -1.73 -1.84 -4.46
C ALA A 203 -2.67 -0.69 -4.04
N ASP A 204 -2.27 0.57 -4.22
CA ASP A 204 -3.16 1.71 -3.96
C ASP A 204 -4.29 1.79 -4.99
N HIS A 205 -4.01 1.49 -6.25
CA HIS A 205 -5.05 1.35 -7.27
C HIS A 205 -6.03 0.23 -6.93
N GLU A 206 -5.55 -0.92 -6.49
CA GLU A 206 -6.39 -2.03 -6.03
C GLU A 206 -7.21 -1.64 -4.80
N ARG A 207 -6.60 -1.01 -3.80
CA ARG A 207 -7.31 -0.54 -2.59
C ARG A 207 -8.40 0.46 -2.93
N ARG A 208 -8.14 1.43 -3.81
CA ARG A 208 -9.14 2.38 -4.29
C ARG A 208 -10.23 1.69 -5.11
N ALA A 209 -9.88 0.71 -5.93
CA ALA A 209 -10.86 -0.08 -6.67
C ALA A 209 -11.78 -0.86 -5.73
N VAL A 210 -11.22 -1.48 -4.68
CA VAL A 210 -11.99 -2.16 -3.63
C VAL A 210 -12.89 -1.17 -2.89
N LEU A 211 -12.39 -0.01 -2.46
CA LEU A 211 -13.19 1.01 -1.76
C LEU A 211 -14.34 1.54 -2.62
N ARG A 212 -14.11 1.74 -3.93
CA ARG A 212 -15.18 2.13 -4.86
C ARG A 212 -16.16 0.98 -5.09
N ALA A 213 -15.65 -0.24 -5.23
CA ALA A 213 -16.48 -1.43 -5.40
C ALA A 213 -17.31 -1.71 -4.15
N SER A 214 -16.84 -1.38 -2.95
CA SER A 214 -17.54 -1.56 -1.68
C SER A 214 -18.44 -0.38 -1.30
N ALA A 215 -18.50 0.68 -2.11
CA ALA A 215 -19.34 1.83 -1.81
C ALA A 215 -20.82 1.42 -1.75
N GLY A 216 -21.43 1.53 -0.55
CA GLY A 216 -22.82 1.13 -0.29
C GLY A 216 -23.02 -0.36 0.02
N ALA A 217 -21.96 -1.17 0.04
CA ALA A 217 -22.03 -2.59 0.39
C ALA A 217 -22.44 -2.76 1.87
N ASP A 218 -21.82 -2.00 2.77
CA ASP A 218 -22.13 -2.01 4.21
C ASP A 218 -23.56 -1.56 4.49
N ASP A 219 -24.02 -0.49 3.84
CA ASP A 219 -25.38 0.02 3.98
C ASP A 219 -26.42 -1.02 3.54
N TRP A 220 -26.15 -1.70 2.41
CA TRP A 220 -27.04 -2.74 1.90
C TRP A 220 -27.12 -3.96 2.83
N ILE A 221 -25.98 -4.51 3.25
CA ILE A 221 -25.98 -5.71 4.09
C ILE A 221 -26.51 -5.40 5.51
N THR A 222 -26.29 -4.18 6.01
CA THR A 222 -26.88 -3.67 7.24
C THR A 222 -28.40 -3.57 7.13
N ALA A 223 -28.91 -2.97 6.04
CA ALA A 223 -30.35 -2.88 5.79
C ALA A 223 -30.98 -4.28 5.67
N ALA A 224 -30.29 -5.22 5.02
CA ALA A 224 -30.73 -6.61 4.96
C ALA A 224 -30.77 -7.28 6.34
N ALA A 225 -29.74 -7.08 7.17
CA ALA A 225 -29.71 -7.59 8.53
C ALA A 225 -30.85 -7.02 9.41
N VAL A 226 -31.14 -5.72 9.29
CA VAL A 226 -32.25 -5.07 9.99
C VAL A 226 -33.60 -5.64 9.55
N ASP A 227 -33.78 -5.88 8.25
CA ASP A 227 -35.02 -6.44 7.71
C ASP A 227 -35.24 -7.90 8.15
N ILE A 228 -34.15 -8.67 8.32
CA ILE A 228 -34.20 -10.11 8.64
C ILE A 228 -34.24 -10.37 10.14
N PHE A 229 -33.39 -9.68 10.91
CA PHE A 229 -33.20 -9.92 12.34
C PHE A 229 -33.90 -8.89 13.24
N GLY A 230 -34.48 -7.84 12.67
CA GLY A 230 -35.21 -6.79 13.38
C GLY A 230 -34.40 -5.49 13.57
N ALA A 231 -35.12 -4.41 13.91
CA ALA A 231 -34.56 -3.05 14.01
C ALA A 231 -33.52 -2.85 15.12
N ASP A 232 -33.49 -3.73 16.12
CA ASP A 232 -32.59 -3.69 17.27
C ASP A 232 -31.38 -4.62 17.12
N VAL A 233 -31.16 -5.19 15.92
CA VAL A 233 -29.96 -5.98 15.61
C VAL A 233 -28.70 -5.12 15.76
N ARG A 234 -27.69 -5.66 16.46
CA ARG A 234 -26.38 -5.01 16.59
C ARG A 234 -25.33 -5.74 15.78
N ILE A 235 -24.71 -5.01 14.86
CA ILE A 235 -23.61 -5.51 14.04
C ILE A 235 -22.36 -5.61 14.91
N ARG A 236 -21.79 -6.81 15.00
CA ARG A 236 -20.54 -7.07 15.73
C ARG A 236 -19.33 -6.98 14.81
N GLN A 237 -19.46 -7.51 13.60
CA GLN A 237 -18.37 -7.58 12.64
C GLN A 237 -18.91 -7.69 11.21
N THR A 238 -18.23 -7.04 10.27
CA THR A 238 -18.43 -7.24 8.84
C THR A 238 -17.10 -7.69 8.24
N GLN A 239 -17.12 -8.78 7.48
CA GLN A 239 -16.00 -9.25 6.68
C GLN A 239 -16.35 -9.08 5.21
N THR A 240 -15.37 -8.66 4.42
CA THR A 240 -15.51 -8.48 2.98
C THR A 240 -14.37 -9.23 2.30
N VAL A 241 -14.73 -10.22 1.49
CA VAL A 241 -13.78 -11.02 0.72
C VAL A 241 -14.02 -10.76 -0.76
N ARG A 242 -12.97 -10.34 -1.46
CA ARG A 242 -13.04 -10.16 -2.91
C ARG A 242 -12.98 -11.51 -3.61
N SER A 243 -13.91 -11.77 -4.53
CA SER A 243 -13.91 -12.95 -5.39
C SER A 243 -14.21 -12.52 -6.81
N GLY A 244 -13.14 -12.30 -7.59
CA GLY A 244 -13.20 -11.71 -8.93
C GLY A 244 -13.68 -10.26 -8.89
N ASP A 245 -14.74 -9.98 -9.64
CA ASP A 245 -15.38 -8.65 -9.73
C ASP A 245 -16.45 -8.41 -8.67
N ARG A 246 -16.71 -9.40 -7.81
CA ARG A 246 -17.72 -9.33 -6.75
C ARG A 246 -17.08 -9.30 -5.38
N LEU A 247 -17.82 -8.75 -4.44
CA LEU A 247 -17.51 -8.82 -3.02
C LEU A 247 -18.46 -9.81 -2.36
N HIS A 248 -17.90 -10.79 -1.67
CA HIS A 248 -18.62 -11.62 -0.72
C HIS A 248 -18.62 -10.92 0.62
N LEU A 249 -19.81 -10.59 1.12
CA LEU A 249 -20.01 -9.91 2.39
C LEU A 249 -20.49 -10.94 3.40
N GLU A 250 -19.87 -10.93 4.57
CA GLU A 250 -20.30 -11.73 5.72
C GLU A 250 -20.46 -10.79 6.91
N ILE A 251 -21.67 -10.77 7.48
CA ILE A 251 -21.99 -9.93 8.63
C ILE A 251 -22.37 -10.82 9.81
N PHE A 252 -21.72 -10.55 10.94
CA PHE A 252 -21.99 -11.18 12.22
C PHE A 252 -22.70 -10.17 13.11
N THR A 253 -23.86 -10.57 13.62
CA THR A 253 -24.66 -9.75 14.52
C THR A 253 -24.82 -10.43 15.87
N ASP A 254 -25.44 -9.76 16.83
CA ASP A 254 -25.86 -10.40 18.08
C ASP A 254 -27.04 -11.38 17.91
N ARG A 255 -27.68 -11.41 16.74
CA ARG A 255 -28.87 -12.23 16.45
C ARG A 255 -28.70 -13.30 15.39
N GLY A 256 -27.71 -13.16 14.54
CA GLY A 256 -27.43 -14.11 13.47
C GLY A 256 -26.21 -13.74 12.63
N GLU A 257 -25.93 -14.62 11.68
CA GLU A 257 -24.99 -14.40 10.59
C GLU A 257 -25.76 -14.26 9.28
N LEU A 258 -25.25 -13.41 8.38
CA LEU A 258 -25.81 -13.20 7.05
C LEU A 258 -24.67 -13.07 6.05
N THR A 259 -24.81 -13.72 4.90
CA THR A 259 -23.85 -13.68 3.80
C THR A 259 -24.54 -13.32 2.49
N GLY A 260 -23.82 -12.62 1.62
CA GLY A 260 -24.34 -12.22 0.34
C GLY A 260 -23.29 -11.65 -0.61
N TRP A 261 -23.74 -11.32 -1.81
CA TRP A 261 -22.89 -10.87 -2.91
C TRP A 261 -23.23 -9.45 -3.33
N TRP A 262 -22.18 -8.64 -3.49
CA TRP A 262 -22.23 -7.27 -3.99
C TRP A 262 -21.42 -7.17 -5.30
N PRO A 263 -21.86 -6.39 -6.31
CA PRO A 263 -22.97 -5.43 -6.33
C PRO A 263 -24.34 -6.02 -6.63
N ASP A 264 -24.43 -7.35 -6.83
CA ASP A 264 -25.66 -8.05 -7.22
C ASP A 264 -26.80 -7.90 -6.19
N ARG A 265 -26.48 -7.53 -4.95
CA ARG A 265 -27.42 -7.41 -3.82
C ARG A 265 -28.19 -8.70 -3.56
N THR A 266 -27.51 -9.83 -3.71
CA THR A 266 -28.10 -11.17 -3.51
C THR A 266 -27.67 -11.75 -2.18
N LEU A 267 -28.63 -12.28 -1.42
CA LEU A 267 -28.33 -13.03 -0.20
C LEU A 267 -28.03 -14.48 -0.56
N GLU A 268 -27.11 -15.10 0.18
CA GLU A 268 -26.69 -16.48 -0.05
C GLU A 268 -27.13 -17.39 1.11
N ARG A 269 -26.82 -16.98 2.33
CA ARG A 269 -27.17 -17.71 3.55
C ARG A 269 -27.41 -16.73 4.69
N GLY A 270 -28.39 -17.06 5.54
CA GLY A 270 -28.58 -16.39 6.82
C GLY A 270 -29.01 -17.39 7.87
N VAL A 271 -28.51 -17.25 9.10
CA VAL A 271 -28.83 -18.14 10.22
C VAL A 271 -28.97 -17.30 11.49
N ALA A 272 -30.07 -17.45 12.20
CA ALA A 272 -30.24 -16.83 13.52
C ALA A 272 -29.50 -17.65 14.60
N HIS A 273 -28.81 -16.98 15.52
CA HIS A 273 -28.15 -17.62 16.67
C HIS A 273 -29.16 -18.27 17.62
N ASP A 274 -30.32 -17.64 17.80
CA ASP A 274 -31.44 -18.22 18.52
C ASP A 274 -32.35 -18.93 17.53
N SER A 275 -32.02 -20.19 17.26
CA SER A 275 -32.81 -21.10 16.43
C SER A 275 -33.95 -21.77 17.22
N GLY A 276 -34.10 -21.44 18.51
CA GLY A 276 -35.28 -21.81 19.27
C GLY A 276 -36.51 -21.27 18.55
N ALA A 277 -37.57 -22.07 18.49
CA ALA A 277 -38.82 -21.56 18.00
C ALA A 277 -39.31 -20.54 19.03
N ASP A 278 -39.22 -19.26 18.68
CA ASP A 278 -39.87 -18.22 19.44
C ASP A 278 -41.29 -18.70 19.77
N ALA A 279 -41.65 -18.72 21.05
CA ALA A 279 -42.92 -19.25 21.51
C ALA A 279 -44.06 -18.61 20.71
N GLY A 280 -44.68 -19.41 19.83
CA GLY A 280 -45.63 -18.90 18.85
C GLY A 280 -46.43 -20.04 18.24
N SER A 281 -47.68 -19.75 17.93
CA SER A 281 -48.67 -20.74 17.48
C SER A 281 -49.04 -20.57 16.00
N MET A 282 -48.12 -20.03 15.18
CA MET A 282 -48.42 -19.83 13.76
C MET A 282 -48.85 -21.14 13.09
N THR A 283 -49.88 -21.03 12.27
CA THR A 283 -50.29 -22.12 11.39
C THR A 283 -49.29 -22.26 10.23
N GLU A 284 -49.27 -23.43 9.60
CA GLU A 284 -48.42 -23.64 8.43
C GLU A 284 -48.73 -22.65 7.28
N GLU A 285 -50.00 -22.28 7.12
CA GLU A 285 -50.43 -21.30 6.13
C GLU A 285 -49.88 -19.90 6.42
N GLN A 286 -49.89 -19.48 7.68
CA GLN A 286 -49.29 -18.22 8.12
C GLN A 286 -47.76 -18.22 7.91
N ALA A 287 -47.10 -19.30 8.32
CA ALA A 287 -45.65 -19.46 8.11
C ALA A 287 -45.29 -19.49 6.61
N ARG A 288 -46.14 -20.09 5.77
CA ARG A 288 -45.98 -20.08 4.30
C ARG A 288 -46.10 -18.66 3.74
N ALA A 289 -47.09 -17.89 4.17
CA ALA A 289 -47.26 -16.51 3.73
C ALA A 289 -46.07 -15.62 4.14
N VAL A 290 -45.49 -15.85 5.32
CA VAL A 290 -44.24 -15.20 5.75
C VAL A 290 -43.08 -15.59 4.83
N SER A 291 -42.87 -16.89 4.63
CA SER A 291 -41.80 -17.40 3.79
C SER A 291 -41.90 -16.88 2.35
N GLU A 292 -43.09 -16.89 1.74
CA GLU A 292 -43.31 -16.38 0.38
C GLU A 292 -43.05 -14.88 0.26
N ARG A 293 -43.41 -14.09 1.28
CA ARG A 293 -43.11 -12.65 1.32
C ARG A 293 -41.59 -12.42 1.38
N PHE A 294 -40.90 -13.18 2.22
CA PHE A 294 -39.45 -13.15 2.34
C PHE A 294 -38.76 -13.53 1.03
N THR A 295 -39.13 -14.67 0.45
CA THR A 295 -38.61 -15.15 -0.84
C THR A 295 -38.88 -14.14 -1.95
N ARG A 296 -40.08 -13.58 -2.07
CA ARG A 296 -40.38 -12.60 -3.13
C ARG A 296 -39.52 -11.34 -3.05
N ARG A 297 -39.19 -10.91 -1.83
CA ARG A 297 -38.38 -9.71 -1.60
C ARG A 297 -36.90 -9.95 -1.88
N TRP A 298 -36.35 -11.04 -1.37
CA TRP A 298 -34.90 -11.28 -1.37
C TRP A 298 -34.42 -12.29 -2.42
N PHE A 299 -35.34 -13.10 -2.96
CA PHE A 299 -35.10 -14.22 -3.88
C PHE A 299 -36.17 -14.25 -5.00
N PRO A 300 -36.32 -13.16 -5.78
CA PRO A 300 -37.42 -13.03 -6.73
C PRO A 300 -37.39 -14.09 -7.85
N ARG A 301 -36.22 -14.65 -8.17
CA ARG A 301 -36.06 -15.71 -9.19
C ARG A 301 -36.67 -17.03 -8.70
N GLU A 302 -36.52 -17.33 -7.42
CA GLU A 302 -37.02 -18.55 -6.77
C GLU A 302 -38.51 -18.44 -6.44
N ALA A 303 -39.04 -17.23 -6.28
CA ALA A 303 -40.45 -17.00 -5.97
C ALA A 303 -41.41 -17.39 -7.11
N GLY A 304 -40.93 -17.44 -8.37
CA GLY A 304 -41.74 -17.78 -9.55
C GLY A 304 -41.99 -19.28 -9.76
N GLY A 305 -41.26 -20.16 -9.06
CA GLY A 305 -41.20 -21.61 -9.33
C GLY A 305 -42.38 -22.47 -8.89
N GLY A 306 -43.42 -21.88 -8.28
CA GLY A 306 -44.57 -22.62 -7.76
C GLY A 306 -44.29 -23.30 -6.42
N GLY A 307 -45.37 -23.49 -5.65
CA GLY A 307 -45.41 -23.69 -4.19
C GLY A 307 -44.35 -24.63 -3.61
N GLY A 308 -43.60 -24.12 -2.63
CA GLY A 308 -42.58 -24.88 -1.94
C GLY A 308 -43.16 -26.03 -1.10
N THR A 309 -42.46 -27.15 -1.07
CA THR A 309 -42.81 -28.27 -0.18
C THR A 309 -42.53 -27.87 1.26
N SER A 310 -43.52 -27.98 2.14
CA SER A 310 -43.38 -27.73 3.57
C SER A 310 -42.99 -28.99 4.31
N ARG A 311 -42.11 -28.86 5.31
CA ARG A 311 -41.90 -29.84 6.37
C ARG A 311 -41.95 -29.13 7.70
N THR A 312 -42.82 -29.61 8.59
CA THR A 312 -42.95 -29.09 9.95
C THR A 312 -42.20 -30.03 10.90
N ARG A 313 -41.40 -29.47 11.81
CA ARG A 313 -40.66 -30.22 12.83
C ARG A 313 -40.82 -29.54 14.18
N GLY A 314 -41.11 -30.31 15.23
CA GLY A 314 -41.28 -29.82 16.61
C GLY A 314 -42.71 -29.95 17.15
N ASP A 315 -42.84 -29.98 18.48
CA ASP A 315 -44.12 -29.95 19.20
C ASP A 315 -44.73 -28.54 19.21
N SER A 316 -45.94 -28.37 19.75
CA SER A 316 -46.72 -27.12 19.59
C SER A 316 -46.03 -25.85 20.10
N ALA A 317 -45.09 -25.95 21.04
CA ALA A 317 -44.37 -24.80 21.60
C ALA A 317 -43.13 -24.39 20.77
N ASP A 318 -42.46 -25.36 20.13
CA ASP A 318 -41.19 -25.16 19.42
C ASP A 318 -41.29 -25.48 17.92
N ARG A 319 -42.40 -25.09 17.30
CA ARG A 319 -42.69 -25.46 15.91
C ARG A 319 -41.84 -24.66 14.92
N ILE A 320 -41.07 -25.37 14.10
CA ILE A 320 -40.30 -24.80 13.00
C ILE A 320 -40.90 -25.29 11.66
N HIS A 321 -41.16 -24.34 10.77
CA HIS A 321 -41.66 -24.60 9.42
C HIS A 321 -40.55 -24.39 8.41
N ARG A 322 -40.35 -25.36 7.53
CA ARG A 322 -39.32 -25.30 6.50
C ARG A 322 -39.94 -25.41 5.12
N PHE A 323 -39.59 -24.48 4.25
CA PHE A 323 -40.09 -24.38 2.88
C PHE A 323 -38.93 -24.48 1.90
N THR A 324 -39.15 -25.21 0.80
CA THR A 324 -38.13 -25.35 -0.26
C THR A 324 -38.67 -24.80 -1.58
N TYR A 325 -37.98 -23.81 -2.13
CA TYR A 325 -38.29 -23.18 -3.41
C TYR A 325 -37.34 -23.68 -4.50
N ARG A 326 -37.82 -23.76 -5.74
CA ARG A 326 -37.01 -24.13 -6.91
C ARG A 326 -36.91 -22.93 -7.84
N SER A 327 -35.71 -22.69 -8.38
CA SER A 327 -35.53 -21.69 -9.43
C SER A 327 -36.25 -22.12 -10.72
N THR A 328 -36.82 -21.14 -11.42
CA THR A 328 -37.44 -21.30 -12.75
C THR A 328 -36.45 -21.20 -13.89
N ASP A 329 -35.22 -20.77 -13.63
CA ASP A 329 -34.22 -20.57 -14.67
C ASP A 329 -33.79 -21.95 -15.20
N GLY A 330 -34.15 -22.23 -16.46
CA GLY A 330 -33.97 -23.52 -17.13
C GLY A 330 -32.52 -23.97 -17.34
N THR A 331 -31.55 -23.37 -16.64
CA THR A 331 -30.13 -23.70 -16.69
C THR A 331 -29.77 -24.71 -15.58
N ALA A 332 -29.60 -25.96 -16.01
CA ALA A 332 -29.13 -27.23 -15.41
C ALA A 332 -28.59 -27.37 -13.96
N THR A 333 -28.28 -26.34 -13.18
CA THR A 333 -27.96 -26.50 -11.75
C THR A 333 -29.21 -26.21 -10.93
N ARG A 334 -29.87 -27.26 -10.45
CA ARG A 334 -31.06 -27.20 -9.58
C ARG A 334 -30.72 -26.63 -8.20
N THR A 335 -30.40 -25.35 -8.10
CA THR A 335 -30.32 -24.68 -6.80
C THR A 335 -31.71 -24.65 -6.17
N ARG A 336 -31.82 -25.22 -4.97
CA ARG A 336 -33.05 -25.16 -4.16
C ARG A 336 -32.80 -24.22 -2.99
N LEU A 337 -33.67 -23.24 -2.80
CA LEU A 337 -33.63 -22.36 -1.64
C LEU A 337 -34.44 -23.00 -0.51
N GLU A 338 -33.80 -23.28 0.61
CA GLU A 338 -34.46 -23.70 1.86
C GLU A 338 -34.65 -22.45 2.73
N VAL A 339 -35.88 -22.16 3.14
CA VAL A 339 -36.23 -21.09 4.08
C VAL A 339 -36.87 -21.71 5.32
N THR A 340 -36.44 -21.28 6.49
CA THR A 340 -36.90 -21.78 7.79
C THR A 340 -37.54 -20.65 8.58
N VAL A 341 -38.78 -20.86 9.02
CA VAL A 341 -39.63 -19.91 9.74
C VAL A 341 -39.95 -20.47 11.13
N GLY A 342 -39.72 -19.69 12.19
CA GLY A 342 -40.07 -20.06 13.57
C GLY A 342 -41.56 -19.87 13.88
N GLY A 343 -41.99 -20.37 15.05
CA GLY A 343 -43.40 -20.35 15.48
C GLY A 343 -44.03 -18.95 15.64
N ALA A 344 -43.21 -17.92 15.85
CA ALA A 344 -43.65 -16.51 15.87
C ALA A 344 -43.62 -15.80 14.50
N GLY A 345 -43.26 -16.51 13.42
CA GLY A 345 -43.17 -15.93 12.08
C GLY A 345 -41.86 -15.21 11.75
N ARG A 346 -40.82 -15.41 12.56
CA ARG A 346 -39.46 -14.91 12.28
C ARG A 346 -38.72 -15.85 11.32
N ILE A 347 -37.92 -15.30 10.41
CA ILE A 347 -36.98 -16.09 9.58
C ILE A 347 -35.81 -16.53 10.47
N VAL A 348 -35.70 -17.82 10.74
CA VAL A 348 -34.61 -18.38 11.58
C VAL A 348 -33.43 -18.86 10.75
N GLY A 349 -33.62 -19.06 9.44
CA GLY A 349 -32.51 -19.23 8.53
C GLY A 349 -32.92 -19.53 7.09
N PHE A 350 -31.98 -19.36 6.17
CA PHE A 350 -32.13 -19.71 4.77
C PHE A 350 -30.78 -20.08 4.16
N ARG A 351 -30.79 -20.92 3.13
CA ARG A 351 -29.59 -21.32 2.37
C ARG A 351 -29.96 -21.96 1.03
N TYR A 352 -29.04 -21.90 0.08
CA TYR A 352 -29.09 -22.76 -1.09
C TYR A 352 -28.64 -24.18 -0.73
N LEU A 353 -29.35 -25.17 -1.27
CA LEU A 353 -28.97 -26.58 -1.25
C LEU A 353 -28.31 -26.91 -2.59
N SER A 354 -27.09 -27.46 -2.53
CA SER A 354 -26.31 -27.96 -3.66
C SER A 354 -26.72 -29.37 -4.07
#